data_AF-A0A7Y4ULP1-F1
#
_entry.id   AF-A0A7Y4ULP1-F1
#
_cell.length_a   1.000
_cell.length_b   1.000
_cell.length_c   1.000
_cell.angle_alpha   90.00
_cell.angle_beta   90.00
_cell.angle_gamma   90.00
#
_symmetry.space_group_name_H-M   'P 1'
#
loop_
_entity.id
_entity.type
_entity.pdbx_description
1 polymer ?
#
loop_
_entity_poly.entity_id
_entity_poly.type
_entity_poly.pdbx_seq_one_letter_code
_entity_poly.pdbx_strand_id
1 'polypeptide(L)'
;HGAAYNPYTGRGAAGQAGAVSNAYTGNAAAGARGASYNPRTGVVSGGAGGAAYNAATGEVAAGGGRFAYNTRTDTGVAVGKNNVYAGRDGEVYRYNKTDGLQQRTGDNWSSVNRPADAQHIQNQQAARATGQQRWDSFRSAGGFNGNTGVTGARLGAQGGGPRFGSGRLGGGRLRR
;
A
#
# COMPACT_ATOMS: atom_id res chain seq x y z
N HIS A 1 4.88 8.10 -29.76
CA HIS A 1 3.84 8.41 -28.76
C HIS A 1 2.71 7.39 -28.93
N GLY A 2 1.90 7.12 -27.91
CA GLY A 2 0.83 6.13 -27.99
C GLY A 2 -0.25 6.35 -26.94
N ALA A 3 -1.44 5.84 -27.22
CA ALA A 3 -2.59 5.87 -26.33
C ALA A 3 -3.30 4.50 -26.34
N ALA A 4 -3.93 4.16 -25.23
CA ALA A 4 -4.70 2.94 -25.06
C ALA A 4 -6.00 3.24 -24.32
N TYR A 5 -7.08 2.57 -24.72
CA TYR A 5 -8.39 2.68 -24.11
C TYR A 5 -9.00 1.30 -23.94
N ASN A 6 -9.54 1.01 -22.76
CA ASN A 6 -10.27 -0.22 -22.47
C ASN A 6 -11.78 0.09 -22.38
N PRO A 7 -12.60 -0.29 -23.37
CA PRO A 7 -14.02 0.05 -23.40
C PRO A 7 -14.84 -0.60 -22.29
N TYR A 8 -14.43 -1.77 -21.78
CA TYR A 8 -15.13 -2.44 -20.69
C TYR A 8 -14.95 -1.71 -19.36
N THR A 9 -13.78 -1.12 -19.12
CA THR A 9 -13.46 -0.44 -17.86
C THR A 9 -13.51 1.09 -17.95
N GLY A 10 -13.61 1.65 -19.15
CA GLY A 10 -13.48 3.09 -19.42
C GLY A 10 -12.05 3.62 -19.17
N ARG A 11 -11.08 2.74 -18.88
CA ARG A 11 -9.72 3.15 -18.53
C ARG A 11 -9.00 3.68 -19.77
N GLY A 12 -8.46 4.87 -19.68
CA GLY A 12 -7.59 5.49 -20.69
C GLY A 12 -6.15 5.62 -20.20
N ALA A 13 -5.19 5.52 -21.11
CA ALA A 13 -3.79 5.83 -20.85
C ALA A 13 -3.14 6.43 -22.11
N ALA A 14 -2.16 7.30 -21.91
CA ALA A 14 -1.36 7.88 -22.99
C ALA A 14 0.08 8.11 -22.53
N GLY A 15 1.01 8.07 -23.47
CA GLY A 15 2.41 8.29 -23.19
C GLY A 15 3.26 8.53 -24.43
N GLN A 16 4.49 8.97 -24.18
CA GLN A 16 5.49 9.18 -25.22
C GLN A 16 6.88 8.95 -24.64
N ALA A 17 7.80 8.55 -25.51
CA ALA A 17 9.21 8.42 -25.21
C ALA A 17 10.02 8.90 -26.42
N GLY A 18 11.25 9.28 -26.17
CA GLY A 18 12.19 9.72 -27.20
C GLY A 18 13.63 9.61 -26.69
N ALA A 19 14.56 9.53 -27.64
CA ALA A 19 15.99 9.54 -27.38
C ALA A 19 16.71 10.32 -28.47
N VAL A 20 17.81 10.94 -28.11
CA VAL A 20 18.72 11.65 -29.00
C VAL A 20 20.15 11.25 -28.66
N SER A 21 21.00 11.16 -29.67
CA SER A 21 22.43 10.92 -29.50
C SER A 21 23.23 11.74 -30.49
N ASN A 22 24.44 12.12 -30.11
CA ASN A 22 25.38 12.82 -30.97
C ASN A 22 26.56 11.88 -31.27
N ALA A 23 26.62 11.39 -32.50
CA ALA A 23 27.65 10.44 -32.95
C ALA A 23 29.09 11.00 -32.89
N TYR A 24 29.27 12.32 -32.98
CA TYR A 24 30.58 12.95 -32.92
C TYR A 24 31.12 13.06 -31.50
N THR A 25 30.24 13.35 -30.54
CA THR A 25 30.63 13.57 -29.14
C THR A 25 30.37 12.36 -28.24
N GLY A 26 29.60 11.37 -28.70
CA GLY A 26 29.13 10.23 -27.88
C GLY A 26 28.03 10.55 -26.87
N ASN A 27 27.66 11.83 -26.73
CA ASN A 27 26.61 12.26 -25.79
C ASN A 27 25.24 11.71 -26.19
N ALA A 28 24.41 11.39 -25.20
CA ALA A 28 23.07 10.88 -25.42
C ALA A 28 22.09 11.38 -24.36
N ALA A 29 20.81 11.46 -24.71
CA ALA A 29 19.74 11.71 -23.76
C ALA A 29 18.47 10.95 -24.15
N ALA A 30 17.72 10.48 -23.17
CA ALA A 30 16.47 9.78 -23.38
C ALA A 30 15.46 10.13 -22.29
N GLY A 31 14.18 10.04 -22.63
CA GLY A 31 13.12 10.27 -21.66
C GLY A 31 11.77 9.74 -22.10
N ALA A 32 10.89 9.56 -21.12
CA ALA A 32 9.53 9.12 -21.31
C ALA A 32 8.58 9.81 -20.32
N ARG A 33 7.31 9.95 -20.72
CA ARG A 33 6.23 10.42 -19.86
C ARG A 33 4.92 9.76 -20.22
N GLY A 34 4.01 9.64 -19.26
CA GLY A 34 2.67 9.13 -19.50
C GLY A 34 1.73 9.37 -18.34
N ALA A 35 0.45 9.18 -18.61
CA ALA A 35 -0.63 9.26 -17.65
C ALA A 35 -1.72 8.23 -17.95
N SER A 36 -2.49 7.87 -16.95
CA SER A 36 -3.66 7.02 -17.06
C SER A 36 -4.78 7.49 -16.16
N TYR A 37 -6.02 7.24 -16.56
CA TYR A 37 -7.21 7.51 -15.77
C TYR A 37 -8.10 6.27 -15.75
N ASN A 38 -8.52 5.89 -14.54
CA ASN A 38 -9.49 4.83 -14.32
C ASN A 38 -10.80 5.45 -13.78
N PRO A 39 -11.84 5.61 -14.62
CA PRO A 39 -13.10 6.21 -14.18
C PRO A 39 -13.84 5.34 -13.17
N ARG A 40 -13.57 4.03 -13.08
CA ARG A 40 -14.19 3.13 -12.09
C ARG A 40 -13.64 3.32 -10.69
N THR A 41 -12.39 3.74 -10.53
CA THR A 41 -11.78 4.03 -9.22
C THR A 41 -11.64 5.53 -8.95
N GLY A 42 -11.76 6.38 -9.97
CA GLY A 42 -11.46 7.82 -9.86
C GLY A 42 -9.96 8.14 -9.85
N VAL A 43 -9.11 7.14 -10.05
CA VAL A 43 -7.66 7.31 -9.95
C VAL A 43 -7.09 7.80 -11.27
N VAL A 44 -6.46 8.98 -11.23
CA VAL A 44 -5.52 9.48 -12.24
C VAL A 44 -4.12 9.18 -11.75
N SER A 45 -3.26 8.66 -12.60
CA SER A 45 -1.85 8.47 -12.27
C SER A 45 -0.97 8.83 -13.45
N GLY A 46 0.27 9.20 -13.20
CA GLY A 46 1.19 9.56 -14.25
C GLY A 46 2.60 9.73 -13.75
N GLY A 47 3.50 10.00 -14.68
CA GLY A 47 4.90 10.21 -14.36
C GLY A 47 5.74 10.49 -15.58
N ALA A 48 6.96 10.89 -15.32
CA ALA A 48 7.97 11.13 -16.32
C ALA A 48 9.34 10.79 -15.74
N GLY A 49 10.27 10.42 -16.62
CA GLY A 49 11.66 10.21 -16.26
C GLY A 49 12.54 10.31 -17.49
N GLY A 50 13.82 10.56 -17.26
CA GLY A 50 14.81 10.64 -18.31
C GLY A 50 16.22 10.63 -17.75
N ALA A 51 17.17 10.47 -18.66
CA ALA A 51 18.59 10.48 -18.38
C ALA A 51 19.35 11.17 -19.50
N ALA A 52 20.46 11.79 -19.15
CA ALA A 52 21.47 12.31 -20.06
C ALA A 52 22.82 11.71 -19.71
N TYR A 53 23.61 11.41 -20.74
CA TYR A 53 24.95 10.83 -20.66
C TYR A 53 25.93 11.78 -21.38
N ASN A 54 27.02 12.10 -20.68
CA ASN A 54 28.15 12.84 -21.22
C ASN A 54 29.32 11.87 -21.44
N ALA A 55 29.72 11.69 -22.70
CA ALA A 55 30.80 10.75 -23.02
C ALA A 55 32.19 11.29 -22.68
N ALA A 56 32.37 12.61 -22.62
CA ALA A 56 33.66 13.22 -22.27
C ALA A 56 34.00 13.02 -20.78
N THR A 57 32.99 13.08 -19.91
CA THR A 57 33.17 12.90 -18.45
C THR A 57 32.75 11.51 -17.95
N GLY A 58 32.00 10.75 -18.76
CA GLY A 58 31.37 9.50 -18.35
C GLY A 58 30.17 9.67 -17.42
N GLU A 59 29.73 10.91 -17.17
CA GLU A 59 28.67 11.22 -16.21
C GLU A 59 27.29 10.87 -16.77
N VAL A 60 26.43 10.35 -15.88
CA VAL A 60 25.00 10.14 -16.16
C VAL A 60 24.19 10.95 -15.17
N ALA A 61 23.35 11.84 -15.68
CA ALA A 61 22.34 12.55 -14.91
C ALA A 61 20.97 11.95 -15.21
N ALA A 62 20.30 11.42 -14.20
CA ALA A 62 18.97 10.84 -14.33
C ALA A 62 18.00 11.44 -13.32
N GLY A 63 16.73 11.50 -13.71
CA GLY A 63 15.68 12.04 -12.86
C GLY A 63 14.31 11.59 -13.30
N GLY A 64 13.37 11.64 -12.37
CA GLY A 64 11.98 11.33 -12.65
C GLY A 64 11.07 11.59 -11.47
N GLY A 65 9.79 11.54 -11.77
CA GLY A 65 8.73 11.66 -10.79
C GLY A 65 7.48 10.94 -11.24
N ARG A 66 6.65 10.57 -10.27
CA ARG A 66 5.37 9.90 -10.50
C ARG A 66 4.35 10.40 -9.49
N PHE A 67 3.10 10.31 -9.85
CA PHE A 67 1.98 10.66 -8.99
C PHE A 67 0.80 9.72 -9.20
N ALA A 68 -0.05 9.66 -8.20
CA ALA A 68 -1.39 9.11 -8.28
C ALA A 68 -2.33 10.00 -7.46
N TYR A 69 -3.51 10.27 -7.99
CA TYR A 69 -4.52 11.13 -7.40
C TYR A 69 -5.89 10.48 -7.59
N ASN A 70 -6.66 10.37 -6.52
CA ASN A 70 -8.01 9.87 -6.55
C ASN A 70 -8.99 11.04 -6.47
N THR A 71 -9.66 11.32 -7.57
CA THR A 71 -10.60 12.44 -7.71
C THR A 71 -11.85 12.29 -6.85
N ARG A 72 -12.14 11.11 -6.31
CA ARG A 72 -13.33 10.87 -5.47
C ARG A 72 -13.07 11.04 -3.99
N THR A 73 -11.83 10.83 -3.57
CA THR A 73 -11.43 10.93 -2.17
C THR A 73 -10.54 12.14 -1.91
N ASP A 74 -10.32 12.97 -2.93
CA ASP A 74 -9.42 14.14 -2.87
C ASP A 74 -8.04 13.80 -2.29
N THR A 75 -7.54 12.59 -2.58
CA THR A 75 -6.28 12.09 -2.02
C THR A 75 -5.25 11.86 -3.10
N GLY A 76 -4.01 12.21 -2.82
CA GLY A 76 -2.92 12.09 -3.77
C GLY A 76 -1.60 11.69 -3.13
N VAL A 77 -0.75 11.07 -3.94
CA VAL A 77 0.66 10.84 -3.62
C VAL A 77 1.49 11.22 -4.82
N ALA A 78 2.62 11.87 -4.59
CA ALA A 78 3.62 12.13 -5.62
C ALA A 78 5.01 11.82 -5.08
N VAL A 79 5.95 11.49 -5.95
CA VAL A 79 7.35 11.32 -5.58
C VAL A 79 8.22 11.88 -6.68
N GLY A 80 9.28 12.58 -6.28
CA GLY A 80 10.25 13.19 -7.16
C GLY A 80 11.28 13.97 -6.34
N LYS A 81 12.49 14.14 -6.90
CA LYS A 81 13.58 14.90 -6.26
C LYS A 81 13.80 14.48 -4.79
N ASN A 82 13.89 13.17 -4.51
CA ASN A 82 14.07 12.57 -3.17
C ASN A 82 12.97 12.85 -2.14
N ASN A 83 11.83 13.39 -2.56
CA ASN A 83 10.70 13.69 -1.71
C ASN A 83 9.50 12.80 -2.06
N VAL A 84 8.77 12.35 -1.04
CA VAL A 84 7.44 11.75 -1.16
C VAL A 84 6.43 12.75 -0.63
N TYR A 85 5.45 13.10 -1.45
CA TYR A 85 4.35 13.99 -1.10
C TYR A 85 3.08 13.17 -0.94
N ALA A 86 2.31 13.46 0.09
CA ALA A 86 0.98 12.88 0.31
C ALA A 86 0.00 14.01 0.59
N GLY A 87 -1.09 14.07 -0.16
CA GLY A 87 -2.12 15.08 -0.03
C GLY A 87 -3.47 14.48 0.27
N ARG A 88 -4.27 15.17 1.07
CA ARG A 88 -5.67 14.85 1.33
C ARG A 88 -6.41 16.09 1.84
N ASP A 89 -7.58 16.37 1.30
CA ASP A 89 -8.48 17.43 1.78
C ASP A 89 -7.78 18.81 1.81
N GLY A 90 -7.00 19.12 0.76
CA GLY A 90 -6.19 20.34 0.67
C GLY A 90 -4.89 20.37 1.49
N GLU A 91 -4.73 19.46 2.45
CA GLU A 91 -3.49 19.33 3.24
C GLU A 91 -2.43 18.55 2.47
N VAL A 92 -1.18 19.01 2.51
CA VAL A 92 -0.05 18.35 1.83
C VAL A 92 1.08 18.10 2.81
N TYR A 93 1.53 16.86 2.85
CA TYR A 93 2.69 16.41 3.61
C TYR A 93 3.81 16.05 2.65
N ARG A 94 5.04 16.28 3.08
CA ARG A 94 6.25 15.88 2.39
C ARG A 94 7.15 15.12 3.35
N TYR A 95 7.73 14.05 2.84
CA TYR A 95 8.76 13.29 3.52
C TYR A 95 10.01 13.26 2.67
N ASN A 96 11.15 13.53 3.30
CA ASN A 96 12.46 13.19 2.74
C ASN A 96 13.39 12.69 3.87
N LYS A 97 14.51 12.09 3.49
CA LYS A 97 15.45 11.49 4.45
C LYS A 97 16.17 12.52 5.33
N THR A 98 16.32 13.75 4.86
CA THR A 98 17.10 14.80 5.52
C THR A 98 16.26 15.54 6.57
N ASP A 99 15.07 15.97 6.19
CA ASP A 99 14.20 16.85 6.96
C ASP A 99 13.07 16.10 7.69
N GLY A 100 12.87 14.81 7.38
CA GLY A 100 11.79 14.01 7.93
C GLY A 100 10.42 14.40 7.37
N LEU A 101 9.37 14.21 8.18
CA LEU A 101 7.99 14.52 7.80
C LEU A 101 7.69 16.00 8.06
N GLN A 102 7.18 16.67 7.02
CA GLN A 102 6.80 18.08 7.05
C GLN A 102 5.39 18.24 6.47
N GLN A 103 4.68 19.27 6.92
CA GLN A 103 3.37 19.68 6.40
C GLN A 103 3.51 21.04 5.72
N ARG A 104 2.75 21.23 4.65
CA ARG A 104 2.62 22.51 3.97
C ARG A 104 1.73 23.42 4.81
N THR A 105 2.25 24.56 5.25
CA THR A 105 1.52 25.56 6.03
C THR A 105 1.60 26.89 5.28
N GLY A 106 0.54 27.22 4.56
CA GLY A 106 0.56 28.29 3.56
C GLY A 106 1.65 28.04 2.51
N ASP A 107 2.60 28.97 2.39
CA ASP A 107 3.72 28.85 1.46
C ASP A 107 4.96 28.14 2.01
N ASN A 108 4.96 27.79 3.30
CA ASN A 108 6.11 27.23 4.01
C ASN A 108 5.95 25.74 4.33
N TRP A 109 7.08 25.07 4.59
CA TRP A 109 7.10 23.72 5.11
C TRP A 109 7.44 23.77 6.60
N SER A 110 6.60 23.14 7.42
CA SER A 110 6.82 23.03 8.87
C SER A 110 6.99 21.57 9.26
N SER A 111 7.95 21.29 10.13
CA SER A 111 8.19 19.94 10.65
C SER A 111 6.99 19.45 11.46
N VAL A 112 6.54 18.24 11.17
CA VAL A 112 5.40 17.64 11.86
C VAL A 112 5.92 16.85 13.04
N ASN A 113 5.61 17.30 14.25
CA ASN A 113 5.87 16.54 15.46
C ASN A 113 4.63 15.73 15.84
N ARG A 114 4.68 14.41 15.68
CA ARG A 114 3.58 13.47 16.00
C ARG A 114 4.02 12.41 17.02
N PRO A 115 4.27 12.79 18.28
CA PRO A 115 4.77 11.86 19.29
C PRO A 115 3.74 10.78 19.66
N ALA A 116 2.44 11.11 19.67
CA ALA A 116 1.37 10.15 19.97
C ALA A 116 1.24 9.05 18.92
N ASP A 117 1.41 9.39 17.63
CA ASP A 117 1.33 8.41 16.54
C ASP A 117 2.53 7.47 16.53
N ALA A 118 3.72 7.96 16.89
CA ALA A 118 4.92 7.15 17.02
C ALA A 118 4.76 6.09 18.12
N GLN A 119 4.23 6.47 19.28
CA GLN A 119 3.92 5.53 20.37
C GLN A 119 2.86 4.51 19.97
N HIS A 120 1.82 4.92 19.25
CA HIS A 120 0.79 4.02 18.75
C HIS A 120 1.34 3.00 17.73
N ILE A 121 2.20 3.42 16.80
CA ILE A 121 2.86 2.53 15.84
C ILE A 121 3.80 1.54 16.56
N GLN A 122 4.57 2.00 17.55
CA GLN A 122 5.44 1.13 18.35
C GLN A 122 4.63 0.06 19.10
N ASN A 123 3.50 0.45 19.70
CA ASN A 123 2.59 -0.48 20.37
C ASN A 123 1.98 -1.50 19.39
N GLN A 124 1.65 -1.08 18.17
CA GLN A 124 1.20 -1.99 17.12
C GLN A 124 2.31 -2.94 16.64
N GLN A 125 3.55 -2.46 16.51
CA GLN A 125 4.70 -3.29 16.14
C GLN A 125 4.99 -4.35 17.21
N ALA A 126 4.96 -3.95 18.49
CA ALA A 126 5.09 -4.87 19.62
C ALA A 126 3.96 -5.91 19.64
N ALA A 127 2.71 -5.49 19.44
CA ALA A 127 1.56 -6.39 19.37
C ALA A 127 1.69 -7.41 18.21
N ARG A 128 2.18 -6.99 17.04
CA ARG A 128 2.46 -7.89 15.91
C ARG A 128 3.59 -8.87 16.23
N ALA A 129 4.66 -8.43 16.86
CA ALA A 129 5.77 -9.30 17.27
C ALA A 129 5.32 -10.35 18.31
N THR A 130 4.57 -9.95 19.32
CA THR A 130 3.99 -10.87 20.31
C THR A 130 2.97 -11.81 19.67
N GLY A 131 2.15 -11.31 18.74
CA GLY A 131 1.24 -12.14 17.95
C GLY A 131 1.98 -13.18 17.11
N GLN A 132 3.09 -12.80 16.48
CA GLN A 132 3.93 -13.68 15.67
C GLN A 132 4.54 -14.80 16.53
N GLN A 133 5.08 -14.46 17.71
CA GLN A 133 5.59 -15.46 18.66
C GLN A 133 4.50 -16.46 19.10
N ARG A 134 3.28 -15.97 19.34
CA ARG A 134 2.13 -16.83 19.68
C ARG A 134 1.73 -17.72 18.51
N TRP A 135 1.73 -17.19 17.29
CA TRP A 135 1.45 -17.95 16.07
C TRP A 135 2.49 -19.02 15.79
N ASP A 136 3.77 -18.72 15.99
CA ASP A 136 4.85 -19.67 15.78
C ASP A 136 4.86 -20.75 16.89
N SER A 137 4.51 -20.38 18.13
CA SER A 137 4.26 -21.35 19.20
C SER A 137 3.06 -22.26 18.89
N PHE A 138 1.97 -21.69 18.36
CA PHE A 138 0.79 -22.46 17.95
C PHE A 138 1.11 -23.43 16.79
N ARG A 139 1.90 -23.00 15.81
CA ARG A 139 2.39 -23.86 14.72
C ARG A 139 3.32 -24.95 15.22
N SER A 140 4.25 -24.61 16.11
CA SER A 140 5.21 -25.56 16.68
C SER A 140 4.56 -26.57 17.63
N ALA A 141 3.42 -26.24 18.23
CA ALA A 141 2.65 -27.12 19.12
C ALA A 141 1.61 -27.99 18.38
N GLY A 142 1.64 -28.05 17.04
CA GLY A 142 0.75 -28.90 16.24
C GLY A 142 -0.60 -28.27 15.87
N GLY A 143 -0.68 -26.94 15.83
CA GLY A 143 -1.86 -26.20 15.39
C GLY A 143 -2.39 -26.70 14.03
N PHE A 144 -3.72 -26.91 13.94
CA PHE A 144 -4.47 -27.48 12.82
C PHE A 144 -3.62 -28.15 11.72
N ASN A 145 -3.08 -29.33 12.05
CA ASN A 145 -2.47 -30.20 11.06
C ASN A 145 -3.57 -30.74 10.13
N GLY A 146 -3.79 -30.04 9.03
CA GLY A 146 -4.72 -30.43 7.98
C GLY A 146 -4.21 -31.64 7.21
N ASN A 147 -4.52 -32.84 7.70
CA ASN A 147 -4.75 -33.99 6.84
C ASN A 147 -6.19 -34.46 7.04
N THR A 148 -7.13 -33.75 6.42
CA THR A 148 -8.50 -34.25 6.25
C THR A 148 -8.92 -33.99 4.80
N GLY A 149 -8.29 -34.73 3.89
CA GLY A 149 -8.91 -35.05 2.61
C GLY A 149 -10.13 -35.92 2.91
N VAL A 150 -11.31 -35.32 3.08
CA VAL A 150 -12.58 -36.05 3.12
C VAL A 150 -13.04 -36.27 1.70
N THR A 151 -12.39 -37.24 1.04
CA THR A 151 -13.01 -38.02 -0.02
C THR A 151 -13.51 -39.29 0.63
N GLY A 152 -14.82 -39.33 0.94
CA GLY A 152 -15.59 -40.55 1.19
C GLY A 152 -15.17 -41.47 2.35
N ALA A 153 -15.74 -41.27 3.53
CA ALA A 153 -15.91 -42.35 4.52
C ALA A 153 -17.14 -42.12 5.42
N ARG A 154 -18.29 -42.57 4.92
CA ARG A 154 -19.34 -43.33 5.62
C ARG A 154 -19.70 -42.89 7.05
N LEU A 155 -20.85 -42.21 7.15
CA LEU A 155 -21.73 -42.23 8.32
C LEU A 155 -21.94 -43.69 8.77
N GLY A 156 -21.49 -44.04 9.97
CA GLY A 156 -21.66 -45.36 10.55
C GLY A 156 -21.51 -45.26 12.07
N ALA A 157 -22.56 -45.66 12.77
CA ALA A 157 -22.79 -45.58 14.20
C ALA A 157 -21.59 -46.01 15.08
N GLN A 158 -21.49 -45.43 16.28
CA GLN A 158 -21.71 -46.14 17.56
C GLN A 158 -20.93 -45.48 18.71
N GLY A 159 -21.68 -44.93 19.67
CA GLY A 159 -21.28 -44.92 21.09
C GLY A 159 -20.50 -43.72 21.62
N GLY A 160 -21.13 -42.96 22.53
CA GLY A 160 -20.43 -42.27 23.62
C GLY A 160 -20.47 -40.74 23.62
N GLY A 161 -21.65 -40.13 23.74
CA GLY A 161 -21.77 -38.69 23.99
C GLY A 161 -21.51 -38.31 25.47
N PRO A 162 -20.75 -37.23 25.76
CA PRO A 162 -20.73 -36.62 27.09
C PRO A 162 -22.07 -35.93 27.40
N ARG A 163 -22.58 -36.22 28.60
CA ARG A 163 -23.86 -35.75 29.16
C ARG A 163 -23.81 -34.26 29.49
N PHE A 164 -24.69 -33.45 28.88
CA PHE A 164 -25.06 -32.14 29.41
C PHE A 164 -25.99 -32.35 30.61
N GLY A 165 -25.46 -32.13 31.81
CA GLY A 165 -26.20 -32.20 33.06
C GLY A 165 -27.12 -31.00 33.24
N SER A 166 -28.42 -31.27 33.31
CA SER A 166 -29.49 -30.36 33.68
C SER A 166 -29.54 -30.15 35.20
N GLY A 167 -29.05 -28.99 35.65
CA GLY A 167 -29.24 -28.50 37.02
C GLY A 167 -30.59 -27.79 37.15
N ARG A 168 -31.53 -28.45 37.82
CA ARG A 168 -32.85 -27.95 38.22
C ARG A 168 -32.73 -26.71 39.11
N LEU A 169 -33.46 -25.64 38.80
CA LEU A 169 -33.87 -24.62 39.76
C LEU A 169 -35.40 -24.58 39.79
N GLY A 170 -35.95 -25.11 40.88
CA GLY A 170 -37.38 -25.11 41.17
C GLY A 170 -37.82 -23.86 41.92
N GLY A 171 -38.86 -23.23 41.37
CA GLY A 171 -40.00 -22.53 41.97
C GLY A 171 -39.94 -21.88 43.36
N GLY A 172 -40.42 -20.63 43.42
CA GLY A 172 -40.80 -19.97 44.67
C GLY A 172 -41.49 -18.60 44.54
N ARG A 173 -42.79 -18.59 44.19
CA ARG A 173 -43.91 -17.72 44.63
C ARG A 173 -43.80 -16.16 44.71
N LEU A 174 -44.64 -15.54 43.88
CA LEU A 174 -45.62 -14.44 44.12
C LEU A 174 -45.61 -13.72 45.49
N ARG A 175 -45.68 -12.37 45.45
CA ARG A 175 -46.90 -11.58 45.79
C ARG A 175 -46.73 -10.07 45.60
N ARG A 176 -47.80 -9.48 45.04
CA ARG A 176 -48.33 -8.10 45.04
C ARG A 176 -47.36 -6.93 44.92
#